data_AF-A0A419JPR1-F1
#
_entry.id   AF-A0A419JPR1-F1
#
_cell.length_a   1.000
_cell.length_b   1.000
_cell.length_c   1.000
_cell.angle_alpha   90.00
_cell.angle_beta   90.00
_cell.angle_gamma   90.00
#
_symmetry.space_group_name_H-M   'P 1'
#
loop_
_entity.id
_entity.type
_entity.pdbx_description
1 polymer ?
#
loop_
_entity_poly.entity_id
_entity_poly.type
_entity_poly.pdbx_seq_one_letter_code
_entity_poly.pdbx_strand_id
1 'polypeptide(L)'
;EPLDIDYIKMAHERGLGTGDVDQIEIAGMDKKEFEKLNFGFRVKKSPIIMWDQILRKKTENTRWLHHLLFYSPIFKTFIFASEFYHDWFWYPVIGKRKIKEFMKTDWGELFKKYPYGGFPEYKAVKEWDPY
;
A
#
# COMPACT_ATOMS: atom_id res chain seq x y z
N GLU A 1 -19.14 4.13 5.53
CA GLU A 1 -18.30 5.33 5.69
C GLU A 1 -16.88 4.94 6.12
N PRO A 2 -15.83 5.69 5.73
CA PRO A 2 -14.45 5.40 6.15
C PRO A 2 -14.25 5.40 7.67
N LEU A 3 -15.02 6.23 8.38
CA LEU A 3 -14.97 6.34 9.85
C LEU A 3 -15.67 5.18 10.58
N ASP A 4 -16.39 4.30 9.88
CA ASP A 4 -16.94 3.06 10.46
C ASP A 4 -15.83 2.02 10.70
N ILE A 5 -14.65 2.25 10.14
CA ILE A 5 -13.49 1.37 10.25
C ILE A 5 -12.61 1.89 11.40
N ASP A 6 -12.58 1.14 12.51
CA ASP A 6 -11.97 1.57 13.77
C ASP A 6 -10.54 2.11 13.64
N TYR A 7 -9.70 1.47 12.83
CA TYR A 7 -8.31 1.91 12.64
C TYR A 7 -8.18 3.18 11.79
N ILE A 8 -9.10 3.43 10.86
CA ILE A 8 -9.15 4.70 10.10
C ILE A 8 -9.61 5.82 11.03
N LYS A 9 -10.67 5.56 11.81
CA LYS A 9 -11.18 6.51 12.81
C LYS A 9 -10.10 6.87 13.84
N MET A 10 -9.42 5.89 14.40
CA MET A 10 -8.33 6.10 15.36
C MET A 10 -7.19 6.94 14.78
N ALA A 11 -6.77 6.67 13.53
CA ALA A 11 -5.72 7.47 12.88
C ALA A 11 -6.17 8.92 12.65
N HIS A 12 -7.44 9.12 12.28
CA HIS A 12 -8.03 10.43 12.10
C HIS A 12 -8.10 11.23 13.41
N GLU A 13 -8.63 10.63 14.48
CA GLU A 13 -8.74 11.25 15.80
C GLU A 13 -7.38 11.61 16.39
N ARG A 14 -6.33 10.85 16.04
CA ARG A 14 -4.94 11.12 16.46
C ARG A 14 -4.21 12.12 15.56
N GLY A 15 -4.85 12.67 14.53
CA GLY A 15 -4.22 13.58 13.58
C GLY A 15 -3.13 12.92 12.71
N LEU A 16 -3.11 11.59 12.63
CA LEU A 16 -2.14 10.83 11.82
C LEU A 16 -2.58 10.70 10.35
N GLY A 17 -3.79 11.17 10.02
CA GLY A 17 -4.33 11.21 8.67
C GLY A 17 -5.74 11.78 8.61
N THR A 18 -6.30 11.86 7.40
CA THR A 18 -7.64 12.41 7.16
C THR A 18 -8.59 11.28 6.75
N GLY A 19 -9.36 10.77 7.71
CA GLY A 19 -10.36 9.73 7.48
C GLY A 19 -11.72 10.27 7.05
N ASP A 20 -12.02 11.52 7.43
CA ASP A 20 -13.21 12.24 6.99
C ASP A 20 -13.01 12.82 5.59
N VAL A 21 -13.80 12.35 4.63
CA VAL A 21 -13.69 12.74 3.22
C VAL A 21 -14.06 14.21 3.03
N ASP A 22 -14.92 14.78 3.88
CA ASP A 22 -15.35 16.18 3.77
C ASP A 22 -14.25 17.18 4.12
N GLN A 23 -13.19 16.72 4.80
CA GLN A 23 -12.02 17.54 5.13
C GLN A 23 -10.97 17.56 4.00
N ILE A 24 -11.16 16.80 2.93
CA ILE A 24 -10.21 16.72 1.82
C ILE A 24 -10.48 17.86 0.83
N GLU A 25 -9.49 18.74 0.66
CA GLU A 25 -9.53 19.78 -0.38
C GLU A 25 -9.21 19.16 -1.75
N ILE A 26 -10.12 19.36 -2.71
CA ILE A 26 -9.93 18.94 -4.10
C ILE A 26 -9.40 20.14 -4.90
N ALA A 27 -8.13 20.08 -5.29
CA ALA A 27 -7.53 21.09 -6.15
C ALA A 27 -7.70 20.71 -7.63
N GLY A 28 -7.99 21.72 -8.47
CA GLY A 28 -7.99 21.58 -9.93
C GLY A 28 -9.26 20.99 -10.57
N MET A 29 -10.27 20.63 -9.79
CA MET A 29 -11.61 20.26 -10.29
C MET A 29 -12.71 20.52 -9.24
N ASP A 30 -13.98 20.58 -9.66
CA ASP A 30 -15.10 20.75 -8.73
C ASP A 30 -15.44 19.46 -7.97
N LYS A 31 -15.90 19.58 -6.71
CA LYS A 31 -16.27 18.44 -5.86
C LYS A 31 -17.37 17.58 -6.50
N LYS A 32 -18.36 18.17 -7.18
CA LYS A 32 -19.44 17.41 -7.82
C LYS A 32 -18.99 16.63 -9.05
N GLU A 33 -17.96 17.11 -9.74
CA GLU A 33 -17.34 16.39 -10.85
C GLU A 33 -16.52 15.20 -10.32
N PHE A 34 -15.78 15.42 -9.22
CA PHE A 34 -15.02 14.38 -8.55
C PHE A 34 -15.91 13.24 -8.04
N GLU A 35 -17.04 13.55 -7.41
CA GLU A 35 -17.97 12.55 -6.89
C GLU A 35 -18.57 11.63 -7.98
N LYS A 36 -18.63 12.11 -9.23
CA LYS A 36 -19.11 11.32 -10.38
C LYS A 36 -18.00 10.51 -11.05
N LEU A 37 -16.74 10.77 -10.73
CA LEU A 37 -15.59 10.14 -11.35
C LEU A 37 -15.50 8.68 -10.88
N ASN A 38 -15.75 7.75 -11.80
CA ASN A 38 -15.62 6.32 -11.54
C ASN A 38 -14.66 5.70 -12.55
N PHE A 39 -13.46 5.34 -12.08
CA PHE A 39 -12.42 4.72 -12.89
C PHE A 39 -12.72 3.25 -13.25
N GLY A 40 -13.79 2.66 -12.72
CA GLY A 40 -14.18 1.28 -13.00
C GLY A 40 -13.14 0.25 -12.54
N PHE A 41 -12.31 0.59 -11.55
CA PHE A 41 -11.29 -0.31 -11.04
C PHE A 41 -11.91 -1.59 -10.51
N ARG A 42 -11.42 -2.73 -10.99
CA ARG A 42 -11.81 -4.04 -10.51
C ARG A 42 -10.74 -4.58 -9.58
N VAL A 43 -11.07 -4.72 -8.31
CA VAL A 43 -10.24 -5.43 -7.35
C VAL A 43 -10.46 -6.93 -7.49
N LYS A 44 -9.36 -7.69 -7.60
CA LYS A 44 -9.36 -9.15 -7.52
C LYS A 44 -8.47 -9.57 -6.36
N LYS A 45 -8.95 -10.53 -5.58
CA LYS A 45 -8.15 -11.15 -4.54
C LYS A 45 -7.30 -12.26 -5.16
N SER A 46 -5.98 -12.15 -5.07
CA SER A 46 -5.09 -13.22 -5.50
C SER A 46 -5.37 -14.48 -4.66
N PRO A 47 -5.35 -15.68 -5.26
CA PRO A 47 -5.42 -16.94 -4.51
C PRO A 47 -4.41 -17.00 -3.37
N ILE A 48 -3.20 -16.45 -3.56
CA ILE A 48 -2.14 -16.42 -2.55
C ILE A 48 -2.59 -15.63 -1.30
N ILE A 49 -3.16 -14.44 -1.51
CA ILE A 49 -3.65 -13.58 -0.42
C ILE A 49 -4.84 -14.24 0.29
N MET A 50 -5.72 -14.89 -0.47
CA MET A 50 -6.84 -15.63 0.10
C MET A 50 -6.35 -16.78 1.00
N TRP A 51 -5.37 -17.56 0.53
CA TRP A 51 -4.80 -18.66 1.30
C TRP A 51 -4.02 -18.19 2.53
N ASP A 52 -3.22 -17.13 2.42
CA ASP A 52 -2.52 -16.55 3.58
C ASP A 52 -3.51 -16.10 4.67
N GLN A 53 -4.62 -15.44 4.30
CA GLN A 53 -5.65 -15.07 5.27
C GLN A 53 -6.34 -16.27 5.92
N ILE A 54 -6.61 -17.33 5.15
CA ILE A 54 -7.17 -18.56 5.69
C ILE A 54 -6.18 -19.22 6.66
N LEU A 55 -4.90 -19.29 6.28
CA LEU A 55 -3.86 -19.85 7.13
C LEU A 55 -3.75 -19.06 8.44
N ARG A 56 -3.68 -17.73 8.40
CA ARG A 56 -3.63 -16.89 9.61
C ARG A 56 -4.84 -17.12 10.52
N LYS A 57 -6.05 -17.05 9.97
CA LYS A 57 -7.30 -17.21 10.75
C LYS A 57 -7.50 -18.62 11.30
N LYS A 58 -7.17 -19.66 10.54
CA LYS A 58 -7.37 -21.05 10.96
C LYS A 58 -6.27 -21.56 11.88
N THR A 59 -5.04 -21.08 11.71
CA THR A 59 -3.91 -21.49 12.57
C THR A 59 -3.91 -20.77 13.91
N GLU A 60 -4.65 -19.66 14.06
CA GLU A 60 -4.82 -18.95 15.34
C GLU A 60 -5.25 -19.87 16.50
N ASN A 61 -6.15 -20.83 16.23
CA ASN A 61 -6.59 -21.82 17.22
C ASN A 61 -5.55 -22.92 17.52
N THR A 62 -4.51 -23.05 16.70
CA THR A 62 -3.46 -24.07 16.82
C THR A 62 -2.11 -23.41 17.07
N ARG A 63 -1.88 -23.06 18.35
CA ARG A 63 -0.75 -22.23 18.81
C ARG A 63 0.63 -22.71 18.34
N TRP A 64 0.89 -24.02 18.29
CA TRP A 64 2.18 -24.57 17.86
C TRP A 64 2.44 -24.36 16.36
N LEU A 65 1.43 -24.58 15.52
CA LEU A 65 1.54 -24.44 14.07
C LEU A 65 1.63 -22.96 13.68
N HIS A 66 0.87 -22.09 14.38
CA HIS A 66 0.97 -20.65 14.20
C HIS A 66 2.35 -20.12 14.58
N HIS A 67 2.90 -20.57 15.72
CA HIS A 67 4.24 -20.19 16.15
C HIS A 67 5.32 -20.66 15.17
N LEU A 68 5.20 -21.89 14.65
CA LEU A 68 6.13 -22.40 13.65
C LEU A 68 6.06 -21.61 12.33
N LEU A 69 4.87 -21.25 11.85
CA LEU A 69 4.71 -20.58 10.56
C LEU A 69 5.06 -19.09 10.62
N PHE A 70 4.78 -18.39 11.72
CA PHE A 70 4.90 -16.94 11.81
C PHE A 70 5.99 -16.44 12.76
N TYR A 71 6.47 -17.27 13.69
CA TYR A 71 7.46 -16.88 14.72
C TYR A 71 8.75 -17.70 14.66
N SER A 72 8.88 -18.63 13.72
CA SER A 72 10.12 -19.41 13.52
C SER A 72 10.94 -18.88 12.33
N PRO A 73 12.21 -19.32 12.18
CA PRO A 73 13.02 -19.02 10.99
C PRO A 73 12.39 -19.45 9.67
N ILE A 74 11.40 -20.35 9.68
CA ILE A 74 10.63 -20.72 8.48
C ILE A 74 9.90 -19.50 7.91
N PHE A 75 9.44 -18.57 8.74
CA PHE A 75 8.81 -17.35 8.23
C PHE A 75 9.76 -16.53 7.35
N LYS A 76 11.06 -16.53 7.68
CA LYS A 76 12.09 -15.82 6.90
C LYS A 76 12.24 -16.37 5.48
N THR A 77 11.93 -17.65 5.25
CA THR A 77 11.99 -18.22 3.90
C THR A 77 10.88 -17.66 3.00
N PHE A 78 9.70 -17.35 3.55
CA PHE A 78 8.64 -16.68 2.81
C PHE A 78 9.00 -15.23 2.46
N ILE A 79 9.64 -14.51 3.39
CA ILE A 79 10.17 -13.16 3.14
C ILE A 79 11.20 -13.21 2.00
N PHE A 80 12.19 -14.09 2.13
CA PHE A 80 13.23 -14.27 1.10
C PHE A 80 12.65 -14.69 -0.24
N ALA A 81 11.68 -15.62 -0.27
CA ALA A 81 11.03 -16.04 -1.51
C ALA A 81 10.26 -14.89 -2.17
N SER A 82 9.63 -14.01 -1.37
CA SER A 82 8.94 -12.83 -1.88
C SER A 82 9.92 -11.82 -2.46
N GLU A 83 11.00 -11.49 -1.73
CA GLU A 83 12.08 -10.62 -2.20
C GLU A 83 12.67 -11.17 -3.51
N PHE A 84 13.06 -12.44 -3.53
CA PHE A 84 13.62 -13.08 -4.72
C PHE A 84 12.65 -13.05 -5.89
N TYR A 85 11.37 -13.38 -5.67
CA TYR A 85 10.37 -13.33 -6.72
C TYR A 85 10.20 -11.92 -7.29
N HIS A 86 10.08 -10.90 -6.44
CA HIS A 86 9.84 -9.54 -6.90
C HIS A 86 11.07 -8.92 -7.55
N ASP A 87 12.24 -9.04 -6.92
CA ASP A 87 13.44 -8.31 -7.32
C ASP A 87 14.24 -9.05 -8.41
N TRP A 88 14.32 -10.37 -8.32
CA TRP A 88 15.18 -11.17 -9.21
C TRP A 88 14.43 -11.81 -10.38
N PHE A 89 13.13 -12.04 -10.23
CA PHE A 89 12.33 -12.65 -11.29
C PHE A 89 11.39 -11.63 -11.95
N TRP A 90 10.42 -11.11 -11.21
CA TRP A 90 9.35 -10.28 -11.75
C TRP A 90 9.87 -8.94 -12.27
N TYR A 91 10.71 -8.24 -11.50
CA TYR A 91 11.23 -6.94 -11.89
C TYR A 91 12.05 -6.98 -13.20
N PRO A 92 13.06 -7.86 -13.36
CA PRO A 92 13.83 -7.89 -14.60
C PRO A 92 13.02 -8.40 -15.80
N VAL A 93 12.13 -9.39 -15.61
CA VAL A 93 11.39 -10.02 -16.71
C VAL A 93 10.17 -9.21 -17.14
N ILE A 94 9.41 -8.69 -16.18
CA ILE A 94 8.11 -8.02 -16.43
C ILE A 94 8.17 -6.54 -16.06
N GLY A 95 8.69 -6.22 -14.87
CA GLY A 95 8.69 -4.87 -14.31
C GLY A 95 9.40 -3.85 -15.18
N LYS A 96 10.64 -4.12 -15.60
CA LYS A 96 11.44 -3.23 -16.46
C LYS A 96 10.73 -2.88 -17.76
N ARG A 97 10.06 -3.85 -18.39
CA ARG A 97 9.30 -3.61 -19.63
C ARG A 97 8.11 -2.68 -19.36
N LYS A 98 7.34 -2.94 -18.29
CA LYS A 98 6.20 -2.10 -17.92
C LYS A 98 6.62 -0.67 -17.56
N ILE A 99 7.72 -0.50 -16.83
CA ILE A 99 8.27 0.81 -16.50
C ILE A 99 8.68 1.55 -17.78
N LYS A 100 9.40 0.90 -18.69
CA LYS A 100 9.78 1.51 -19.98
C LYS A 100 8.58 1.96 -20.80
N GLU A 101 7.50 1.19 -20.80
CA GLU A 101 6.24 1.57 -21.46
C GLU A 101 5.59 2.77 -20.77
N PHE A 102 5.49 2.76 -19.44
CA PHE A 102 4.96 3.88 -18.65
C PHE A 102 5.73 5.18 -18.90
N MET A 103 7.06 5.11 -18.96
CA MET A 103 7.92 6.28 -19.18
C MET A 103 7.75 6.95 -20.56
N LYS A 104 7.06 6.31 -21.52
CA LYS A 104 6.72 6.89 -22.83
C LYS A 104 5.40 7.67 -22.82
N THR A 105 4.61 7.58 -21.76
CA THR A 105 3.33 8.28 -21.64
C THR A 105 3.52 9.71 -21.14
N ASP A 106 2.51 10.56 -21.28
CA ASP A 106 2.52 11.92 -20.72
C ASP A 106 2.77 11.92 -19.20
N TRP A 107 2.25 10.90 -18.50
CA TRP A 107 2.53 10.66 -17.08
C TRP A 107 3.99 10.33 -16.81
N GLY A 108 4.63 9.58 -17.71
CA GLY A 108 6.06 9.29 -17.66
C GLY A 108 6.92 10.55 -17.86
N GLU A 109 6.54 11.42 -18.79
CA GLU A 109 7.21 12.71 -18.98
C GLU A 109 7.00 13.65 -17.78
N LEU A 110 5.79 13.69 -17.23
CA LEU A 110 5.50 14.43 -16.01
C LEU A 110 6.33 13.91 -14.83
N PHE A 111 6.44 12.58 -14.67
CA PHE A 111 7.24 11.95 -13.63
C PHE A 111 8.70 12.40 -13.65
N LYS A 112 9.30 12.57 -14.85
CA LYS A 112 10.68 13.08 -14.99
C LYS A 112 10.87 14.53 -14.53
N LYS A 113 9.81 15.34 -14.52
CA LYS A 113 9.87 16.75 -14.09
C LYS A 113 10.00 16.90 -12.58
N TYR A 114 9.57 15.90 -11.82
CA TYR A 114 9.72 15.92 -10.37
C TYR A 114 11.17 15.62 -10.01
N PRO A 115 11.81 16.48 -9.19
CA PRO A 115 13.18 16.23 -8.76
C PRO A 115 13.22 14.95 -7.93
N TYR A 116 14.14 14.05 -8.29
CA TYR A 116 14.55 13.01 -7.36
C TYR A 116 15.51 13.66 -6.36
N GLY A 117 15.07 13.82 -5.12
CA GLY A 117 15.83 14.48 -4.06
C GLY A 117 15.86 13.65 -2.79
N GLY A 118 16.66 14.07 -1.80
CA GLY A 118 16.60 13.52 -0.45
C GLY A 118 15.17 13.57 0.09
N PHE A 119 14.84 12.68 1.03
CA PHE A 119 13.54 12.69 1.68
C PHE A 119 13.20 14.12 2.15
N PRO A 120 12.02 14.66 1.80
CA PRO A 120 11.63 15.98 2.27
C PRO A 120 11.65 15.98 3.81
N GLU A 121 12.49 16.82 4.40
CA GLU A 121 12.46 17.07 5.84
C GLU A 121 11.25 17.94 6.14
N TYR A 122 10.16 17.31 6.58
CA TYR A 122 8.97 18.02 7.04
C TYR A 122 9.22 18.64 8.41
N LYS A 123 9.94 19.77 8.45
CA LYS A 123 10.25 20.51 9.69
C LYS A 123 9.01 21.06 10.42
N ALA A 124 7.85 21.05 9.76
CA ALA A 124 6.57 21.46 10.33
C ALA A 124 5.94 20.36 11.22
N VAL A 125 6.29 19.09 11.03
CA VAL A 125 5.82 17.98 11.88
C VAL A 125 6.89 17.70 12.92
N LYS A 126 7.08 18.64 13.85
CA LYS A 126 7.65 18.27 15.14
C LYS A 126 6.61 17.40 15.83
N GLU A 127 7.04 16.25 16.34
CA GLU A 127 6.24 15.28 17.13
C GLU A 127 5.58 14.13 16.35
N TRP A 128 6.23 13.63 15.29
CA TRP A 128 5.99 12.22 14.92
C TRP A 128 7.05 11.34 15.59
N ASP A 129 6.69 10.71 16.71
CA ASP A 129 7.46 9.64 17.35
C ASP A 129 7.12 8.30 16.65
N PRO A 130 8.07 7.65 15.97
CA PRO A 130 7.83 6.36 15.33
C PRO A 130 7.81 5.17 16.32
N TYR A 131 7.87 5.41 17.63
CA TYR A 131 7.83 4.37 18.69
C TYR A 131 6.65 4.50 19.65
#